data_AF-A0A7S0C664-F1
#
_entry.id   AF-A0A7S0C664-F1
#
_cell.length_a   1.000
_cell.length_b   1.000
_cell.length_c   1.000
_cell.angle_alpha   90.00
_cell.angle_beta   90.00
_cell.angle_gamma   90.00
#
_symmetry.space_group_name_H-M   'P 1'
#
loop_
_entity.id
_entity.type
_entity.pdbx_description
1 polymer ?
#
loop_
_entity_poly.entity_id
_entity_poly.type
_entity_poly.pdbx_seq_one_letter_code
_entity_poly.pdbx_strand_id
1 'polypeptide(L)'
;DGGTVLNDVKVSLPHDAGRISAASDNVASNSVIAWPEYEARAFYESELTADKEGYAILEGDGAHMTNFDLDYGCDLRTVMCCFVENAKGVFDDNTDVCHQDLSYAKRSNHVSNGFATMDGGDPTHCVGFSWADGEESDALKGNALYHISLKNRVDHGYAKNVPGAPMCACIEQMPTVEKAACVDVTGTSTFTFLYEGPDYITGTNEASVTYSDCRGDDLKTHFEGKASETEVVDMDEYFVGSGGCVESNKNFLNNEYFVDSTTDHYVLDTNKWAQWAGYGLTWYPYDKYSYVKKEALVRSLLAESPNQIVYRHCKSCAETHQHIYYKRHTEWPSYSFIAQLFLDRWYTTYNQRGVDFDLYSTYQDAIDEVNPWQHCQFSYSYGFPYQCGPVWPSGCQWNSYKRTMCTEAYTHGFYIEKSAE
;
A
#
# COMPACT_ATOMS: atom_id res chain seq x y z
N ASP A 1 15.53 8.58 -14.29
CA ASP A 1 14.72 7.38 -14.62
C ASP A 1 14.74 6.33 -13.53
N GLY A 2 13.68 6.26 -12.70
CA GLY A 2 13.39 5.14 -11.80
C GLY A 2 12.93 3.87 -12.53
N GLY A 3 13.42 3.66 -13.76
CA GLY A 3 12.86 2.67 -14.65
C GLY A 3 13.60 2.57 -15.97
N THR A 4 14.90 2.33 -15.97
CA THR A 4 15.57 1.73 -17.14
C THR A 4 16.80 0.96 -16.66
N VAL A 5 17.01 -0.22 -17.25
CA VAL A 5 18.08 -1.21 -17.01
C VAL A 5 17.82 -2.30 -15.96
N LEU A 6 17.45 -2.01 -14.70
CA LEU A 6 17.48 -3.06 -13.64
C LEU A 6 16.17 -3.81 -13.34
N ASN A 7 15.01 -3.33 -13.81
CA ASN A 7 13.70 -3.85 -13.41
C ASN A 7 13.11 -4.95 -14.32
N ASP A 8 13.63 -5.12 -15.55
CA ASP A 8 13.17 -6.20 -16.44
C ASP A 8 14.08 -7.43 -16.35
N VAL A 9 13.70 -8.32 -15.43
CA VAL A 9 14.44 -9.48 -14.94
C VAL A 9 14.84 -10.46 -16.06
N LYS A 10 14.03 -10.59 -17.11
CA LYS A 10 14.22 -11.62 -18.15
C LYS A 10 15.12 -11.19 -19.30
N VAL A 11 15.29 -9.88 -19.51
CA VAL A 11 16.04 -9.34 -20.66
C VAL A 11 17.38 -8.73 -20.23
N SER A 12 17.44 -8.05 -19.09
CA SER A 12 18.63 -7.28 -18.66
C SER A 12 19.72 -8.13 -18.01
N LEU A 13 19.35 -9.11 -17.18
CA LEU A 13 20.30 -9.87 -16.36
C LEU A 13 21.40 -10.59 -17.16
N PRO A 14 21.14 -11.26 -18.29
CA PRO A 14 22.21 -11.90 -19.06
C PRO A 14 23.27 -10.91 -19.59
N HIS A 15 22.85 -9.69 -19.94
CA HIS A 15 23.75 -8.66 -20.47
C HIS A 15 24.50 -7.93 -19.35
N ASP A 16 23.83 -7.63 -18.24
CA ASP A 16 24.43 -6.98 -17.08
C ASP A 16 25.34 -7.94 -16.31
N ALA A 17 25.00 -9.24 -16.24
CA ALA A 17 25.80 -10.25 -15.57
C ALA A 17 27.21 -10.33 -16.15
N GLY A 18 27.37 -10.20 -17.46
CA GLY A 18 28.72 -10.16 -18.06
C GLY A 18 29.56 -8.98 -17.57
N ARG A 19 28.96 -7.80 -17.42
CA ARG A 19 29.65 -6.59 -16.92
C ARG A 19 29.96 -6.69 -15.43
N ILE A 20 29.01 -7.18 -14.63
CA ILE A 20 29.17 -7.35 -13.18
C ILE A 20 30.17 -8.47 -12.88
N SER A 21 30.14 -9.59 -13.61
CA SER A 21 31.18 -10.63 -13.50
C SER A 21 32.55 -10.07 -13.85
N ALA A 22 32.68 -9.32 -14.95
CA ALA A 22 33.94 -8.68 -15.31
C ALA A 22 34.42 -7.67 -14.25
N ALA A 23 33.52 -6.87 -13.68
CA ALA A 23 33.86 -5.97 -12.57
C ALA A 23 34.31 -6.75 -11.32
N SER A 24 33.66 -7.89 -11.03
CA SER A 24 34.03 -8.76 -9.91
C SER A 24 35.45 -9.32 -10.07
N ASP A 25 35.75 -9.83 -11.26
CA ASP A 25 37.01 -10.51 -11.57
C ASP A 25 38.20 -9.54 -11.64
N ASN A 26 37.96 -8.30 -12.09
CA ASN A 26 39.03 -7.35 -12.39
C ASN A 26 39.17 -6.22 -11.35
N VAL A 27 38.12 -5.91 -10.57
CA VAL A 27 38.11 -4.74 -9.68
C VAL A 27 37.65 -5.12 -8.28
N ALA A 28 36.44 -5.65 -8.12
CA ALA A 28 35.78 -5.76 -6.81
C ALA A 28 36.46 -6.72 -5.82
N SER A 29 37.20 -7.70 -6.33
CA SER A 29 37.89 -8.71 -5.49
C SER A 29 39.32 -8.30 -5.12
N ASN A 30 39.93 -7.39 -5.88
CA ASN A 30 41.37 -7.07 -5.80
C ASN A 30 41.66 -5.57 -5.53
N SER A 31 40.62 -4.76 -5.31
CA SER A 31 40.73 -3.32 -5.08
C SER A 31 39.62 -2.82 -4.15
N VAL A 32 39.89 -1.74 -3.44
CA VAL A 32 38.86 -1.02 -2.67
C VAL A 32 37.90 -0.34 -3.64
N ILE A 33 36.60 -0.59 -3.49
CA ILE A 33 35.54 0.13 -4.19
C ILE A 33 35.20 1.34 -3.35
N ALA A 34 35.40 2.53 -3.92
CA ALA A 34 34.99 3.77 -3.28
C ALA A 34 33.47 3.76 -3.04
N TRP A 35 33.03 4.34 -1.92
CA TRP A 35 31.61 4.63 -1.73
C TRP A 35 31.13 5.52 -2.88
N PRO A 36 29.88 5.35 -3.35
CA PRO A 36 29.30 6.28 -4.30
C PRO A 36 29.03 7.64 -3.63
N GLU A 37 30.09 8.37 -3.30
CA GLU A 37 30.04 9.69 -2.70
C GLU A 37 29.66 10.76 -3.73
N TYR A 38 29.10 11.83 -3.19
CA TYR A 38 28.72 13.05 -3.88
C TYR A 38 29.85 13.66 -4.73
N GLU A 39 31.14 13.47 -4.41
CA GLU A 39 32.25 14.05 -5.20
C GLU A 39 32.41 13.44 -6.61
N ALA A 40 31.88 12.24 -6.88
CA ALA A 40 31.83 11.67 -8.23
C ALA A 40 30.96 12.50 -9.21
N ARG A 41 30.19 13.47 -8.69
CA ARG A 41 29.44 14.51 -9.42
C ARG A 41 30.31 15.30 -10.40
N ALA A 42 31.56 15.61 -10.05
CA ALA A 42 32.45 16.38 -10.93
C ALA A 42 32.73 15.65 -12.26
N PHE A 43 32.63 14.32 -12.28
CA PHE A 43 32.82 13.51 -13.48
C PHE A 43 31.57 13.48 -14.39
N TYR A 44 30.37 13.70 -13.83
CA TYR A 44 29.10 13.63 -14.57
C TYR A 44 28.51 15.01 -14.94
N GLU A 45 28.97 16.10 -14.32
CA GLU A 45 28.43 17.47 -14.52
C GLU A 45 29.15 18.32 -15.58
N SER A 46 30.02 17.76 -16.41
CA SER A 46 30.82 18.57 -17.35
C SER A 46 30.07 19.14 -18.57
N GLU A 47 28.73 19.08 -18.63
CA GLU A 47 27.95 19.70 -19.72
C GLU A 47 26.95 20.74 -19.20
N LEU A 48 27.45 21.94 -18.91
CA LEU A 48 26.63 23.15 -18.78
C LEU A 48 26.05 23.51 -20.16
N THR A 49 24.72 23.51 -20.31
CA THR A 49 24.06 24.11 -21.48
C THR A 49 23.19 25.30 -21.06
N ALA A 50 23.17 26.33 -21.90
CA ALA A 50 22.40 27.55 -21.67
C ALA A 50 20.98 27.41 -22.25
N ASP A 51 19.97 27.92 -21.56
CA ASP A 51 18.63 28.06 -22.13
C ASP A 51 18.58 29.13 -23.24
N LYS A 52 17.42 29.25 -23.89
CA LYS A 52 17.15 30.25 -24.94
C LYS A 52 17.24 31.70 -24.47
N GLU A 53 17.38 31.96 -23.17
CA GLU A 53 17.44 33.28 -22.55
C GLU A 53 18.83 33.59 -21.97
N GLY A 54 19.79 32.67 -22.10
CA GLY A 54 21.19 32.86 -21.71
C GLY A 54 21.44 32.68 -20.21
N TYR A 55 20.50 32.09 -19.48
CA TYR A 55 20.72 31.68 -18.10
C TYR A 55 21.27 30.25 -18.08
N ALA A 56 22.30 30.05 -17.25
CA ALA A 56 22.82 28.71 -16.99
C ALA A 56 21.72 27.94 -16.23
N ILE A 57 21.08 27.00 -16.91
CA ILE A 57 20.18 26.03 -16.30
C ILE A 57 20.96 24.74 -16.08
N LEU A 58 20.88 24.23 -14.85
CA LEU A 58 21.24 22.85 -14.53
C LEU A 58 20.15 21.94 -15.09
N GLU A 59 20.17 21.65 -16.39
CA GLU A 59 19.42 20.49 -16.93
C GLU A 59 20.27 19.24 -16.70
N GLY A 60 20.20 18.72 -15.49
CA GLY A 60 20.80 17.46 -15.09
C GLY A 60 19.78 16.59 -14.38
N ASP A 61 18.93 15.90 -15.13
CA ASP A 61 18.20 14.70 -14.66
C ASP A 61 19.14 13.49 -14.42
N GLY A 62 20.46 13.71 -14.39
CA GLY A 62 21.50 12.68 -14.48
C GLY A 62 22.21 12.37 -13.16
N ALA A 63 22.11 11.11 -12.72
CA ALA A 63 23.07 10.39 -11.87
C ALA A 63 23.24 10.74 -10.38
N HIS A 64 22.33 11.46 -9.74
CA HIS A 64 22.38 11.64 -8.28
C HIS A 64 21.71 10.45 -7.55
N MET A 65 22.51 9.55 -6.96
CA MET A 65 22.02 8.50 -6.06
C MET A 65 21.84 9.06 -4.63
N THR A 66 20.72 9.75 -4.38
CA THR A 66 20.36 10.27 -3.03
C THR A 66 20.28 9.22 -1.94
N ASN A 67 20.14 7.96 -2.36
CA ASN A 67 19.87 6.84 -1.47
C ASN A 67 21.07 6.44 -0.61
N PHE A 68 22.26 6.98 -0.90
CA PHE A 68 23.53 6.67 -0.21
C PHE A 68 24.29 7.94 0.20
N ASP A 69 23.58 9.06 0.30
CA ASP A 69 24.18 10.35 0.62
C ASP A 69 24.52 10.43 2.11
N LEU A 70 25.82 10.41 2.44
CA LEU A 70 26.32 10.43 3.81
C LEU A 70 26.20 11.82 4.48
N ASP A 71 25.99 12.89 3.71
CA ASP A 71 25.85 14.24 4.26
C ASP A 71 24.42 14.52 4.75
N TYR A 72 23.43 13.81 4.18
CA TYR A 72 22.00 14.06 4.41
C TYR A 72 21.22 12.77 4.77
N GLY A 73 21.92 11.70 5.12
CA GLY A 73 21.33 10.41 5.51
C GLY A 73 22.39 9.40 5.93
N CYS A 74 21.97 8.15 6.10
CA CYS A 74 22.85 7.05 6.55
C CYS A 74 23.40 7.24 7.98
N ASP A 75 22.67 7.95 8.84
CA ASP A 75 23.04 8.22 10.24
C ASP A 75 23.24 6.91 11.03
N LEU A 76 22.45 5.88 10.72
CA LEU A 76 22.56 4.55 11.33
C LEU A 76 23.63 3.67 10.67
N ARG A 77 24.47 4.22 9.78
CA ARG A 77 25.63 3.53 9.17
C ARG A 77 25.28 2.13 8.65
N THR A 78 24.11 2.02 8.03
CA THR A 78 23.52 0.76 7.62
C THR A 78 22.86 0.92 6.27
N VAL A 79 23.14 0.00 5.35
CA VAL A 79 22.47 -0.11 4.06
C VAL A 79 21.72 -1.42 4.00
N MET A 80 20.52 -1.37 3.44
CA MET A 80 19.73 -2.55 3.12
C MET A 80 19.36 -2.55 1.64
N CYS A 81 19.35 -3.75 1.05
CA CYS A 81 18.76 -4.04 -0.24
C CYS A 81 17.60 -5.01 -0.05
N CYS A 82 16.46 -4.74 -0.68
CA CYS A 82 15.29 -5.63 -0.64
C CYS A 82 14.82 -5.96 -2.05
N PHE A 83 14.59 -7.25 -2.27
CA PHE A 83 14.20 -7.83 -3.55
C PHE A 83 12.90 -8.61 -3.39
N VAL A 84 12.07 -8.62 -4.43
CA VAL A 84 10.76 -9.31 -4.42
C VAL A 84 10.61 -10.34 -5.55
N GLU A 85 11.64 -10.52 -6.37
CA GLU A 85 11.66 -11.50 -7.45
C GLU A 85 13.08 -12.03 -7.69
N ASN A 86 13.21 -13.16 -8.40
CA ASN A 86 14.48 -13.57 -8.97
C ASN A 86 14.37 -14.09 -10.41
N ALA A 87 15.51 -14.17 -11.09
CA ALA A 87 15.64 -14.70 -12.45
C ALA A 87 16.04 -16.19 -12.50
N LYS A 88 16.46 -16.77 -11.38
CA LYS A 88 17.20 -18.04 -11.33
C LYS A 88 16.43 -19.25 -10.77
N GLY A 89 15.16 -19.11 -10.41
CA GLY A 89 14.34 -20.27 -10.00
C GLY A 89 13.41 -19.97 -8.85
N VAL A 90 13.48 -20.77 -7.79
CA VAL A 90 12.70 -20.54 -6.55
C VAL A 90 13.29 -19.32 -5.84
N PHE A 91 12.43 -18.39 -5.46
CA PHE A 91 12.79 -17.21 -4.69
C PHE A 91 13.05 -17.62 -3.24
N ASP A 92 14.21 -17.25 -2.70
CA ASP A 92 14.61 -17.54 -1.31
C ASP A 92 14.33 -16.30 -0.47
N ASP A 93 13.09 -16.16 -0.03
CA ASP A 93 12.63 -15.08 0.85
C ASP A 93 13.10 -15.28 2.29
N ASN A 94 13.32 -14.17 3.01
CA ASN A 94 13.81 -14.21 4.39
C ASN A 94 13.07 -13.26 5.33
N THR A 95 12.13 -12.45 4.83
CA THR A 95 11.40 -11.48 5.63
C THR A 95 10.09 -11.08 4.97
N ASP A 96 9.18 -10.58 5.80
CA ASP A 96 8.02 -9.82 5.35
C ASP A 96 8.33 -8.32 5.42
N VAL A 97 7.72 -7.57 4.49
CA VAL A 97 7.71 -6.10 4.48
C VAL A 97 6.48 -5.63 5.25
N CYS A 98 6.64 -4.65 6.12
CA CYS A 98 5.55 -4.10 6.90
C CYS A 98 4.99 -2.84 6.21
N HIS A 99 5.79 -1.79 6.11
CA HIS A 99 5.36 -0.52 5.50
C HIS A 99 6.53 0.28 4.93
N GLN A 100 6.21 1.21 4.02
CA GLN A 100 7.12 2.19 3.45
C GLN A 100 6.47 3.57 3.50
N ASP A 101 7.17 4.54 4.09
CA ASP A 101 6.87 5.95 3.82
C ASP A 101 7.48 6.34 2.46
N LEU A 102 6.60 6.69 1.52
CA LEU A 102 6.96 7.05 0.16
C LEU A 102 7.70 8.40 0.11
N SER A 103 7.59 9.21 1.16
CA SER A 103 8.26 10.51 1.28
C SER A 103 9.79 10.37 1.37
N TYR A 104 10.31 9.23 1.85
CA TYR A 104 11.75 9.00 1.91
C TYR A 104 12.34 8.51 0.57
N ALA A 105 11.49 8.06 -0.35
CA ALA A 105 11.91 7.45 -1.62
C ALA A 105 11.41 8.19 -2.87
N LYS A 106 11.17 9.51 -2.77
CA LYS A 106 10.51 10.34 -3.81
C LYS A 106 11.10 10.17 -5.21
N ARG A 107 12.42 10.04 -5.31
CA ARG A 107 13.13 9.87 -6.60
C ARG A 107 12.96 8.48 -7.19
N SER A 108 12.85 7.47 -6.33
CA SER A 108 12.67 6.07 -6.75
C SER A 108 11.21 5.74 -7.06
N ASN A 109 10.25 6.31 -6.32
CA ASN A 109 8.83 6.01 -6.47
C ASN A 109 8.04 7.08 -7.25
N HIS A 110 8.62 8.25 -7.52
CA HIS A 110 7.96 9.39 -8.20
C HIS A 110 6.70 9.92 -7.48
N VAL A 111 6.61 9.73 -6.17
CA VAL A 111 5.52 10.19 -5.30
C VAL A 111 6.08 11.20 -4.29
N SER A 112 5.39 12.33 -4.13
CA SER A 112 5.88 13.41 -3.26
C SER A 112 5.68 13.13 -1.77
N ASN A 113 4.55 12.52 -1.40
CA ASN A 113 4.21 12.07 -0.05
C ASN A 113 3.19 10.93 -0.14
N GLY A 114 3.15 10.06 0.87
CA GLY A 114 2.20 8.96 0.99
C GLY A 114 2.85 7.78 1.69
N PHE A 115 2.07 6.74 1.96
CA PHE A 115 2.56 5.53 2.59
C PHE A 115 2.01 4.29 1.89
N ALA A 116 2.76 3.20 1.95
CA ALA A 116 2.33 1.88 1.51
C ALA A 116 2.43 0.93 2.72
N THR A 117 1.33 0.24 3.02
CA THR A 117 1.30 -0.84 4.01
C THR A 117 1.12 -2.16 3.30
N MET A 118 1.92 -3.14 3.67
CA MET A 118 1.92 -4.49 3.13
C MET A 118 1.38 -5.44 4.21
N ASP A 119 0.63 -6.46 3.83
CA ASP A 119 -0.02 -7.40 4.76
C ASP A 119 0.91 -8.52 5.25
N GLY A 120 2.20 -8.45 4.89
CA GLY A 120 3.20 -9.46 5.23
C GLY A 120 3.02 -10.79 4.48
N GLY A 121 2.39 -10.76 3.29
CA GLY A 121 2.21 -11.96 2.45
C GLY A 121 3.13 -12.04 1.23
N ASP A 122 3.89 -10.99 0.94
CA ASP A 122 4.71 -10.89 -0.28
C ASP A 122 6.15 -11.39 -0.03
N PRO A 123 6.59 -12.47 -0.72
CA PRO A 123 7.93 -13.01 -0.57
C PRO A 123 8.98 -11.93 -0.81
N THR A 124 9.76 -11.61 0.22
CA THR A 124 10.80 -10.59 0.15
C THR A 124 12.13 -11.13 0.69
N HIS A 125 13.21 -10.83 -0.03
CA HIS A 125 14.56 -11.09 0.42
C HIS A 125 15.26 -9.75 0.70
N CYS A 126 15.53 -9.47 1.97
CA CYS A 126 16.30 -8.31 2.39
C CYS A 126 17.68 -8.72 2.92
N VAL A 127 18.70 -8.00 2.50
CA VAL A 127 20.09 -8.20 2.92
C VAL A 127 20.79 -6.85 3.05
N GLY A 128 21.63 -6.69 4.06
CA GLY A 128 22.37 -5.46 4.28
C GLY A 128 23.73 -5.65 4.91
N PHE A 129 24.38 -4.53 5.19
CA PHE A 129 25.61 -4.45 5.97
C PHE A 129 25.59 -3.17 6.81
N SER A 130 26.40 -3.16 7.86
CA SER A 130 26.63 -1.97 8.69
C SER A 130 28.11 -1.79 9.00
N TRP A 131 28.52 -0.54 9.17
CA TRP A 131 29.93 -0.18 9.38
C TRP A 131 30.14 0.62 10.67
N ALA A 132 31.39 0.60 11.14
CA ALA A 132 31.86 1.41 12.26
C ALA A 132 32.85 2.46 11.73
N ASP A 133 32.60 3.73 12.04
CA ASP A 133 33.37 4.86 11.51
C ASP A 133 34.86 4.73 11.81
N GLY A 134 35.68 4.91 10.76
CA GLY A 134 37.14 4.81 10.86
C GLY A 134 37.67 3.38 11.04
N GLU A 135 36.81 2.37 11.04
CA GLU A 135 37.22 0.96 11.05
C GLU A 135 37.33 0.38 9.63
N GLU A 136 37.78 -0.86 9.55
CA GLU A 136 37.93 -1.60 8.29
C GLU A 136 36.61 -1.71 7.51
N SER A 137 35.50 -1.91 8.22
CA SER A 137 34.16 -1.98 7.61
C SER A 137 33.75 -0.67 6.93
N ASP A 138 34.21 0.48 7.43
CA ASP A 138 33.98 1.80 6.83
C ASP A 138 34.84 1.99 5.58
N ALA A 139 36.09 1.52 5.59
CA ALA A 139 36.96 1.55 4.41
C ALA A 139 36.46 0.63 3.27
N LEU A 140 35.75 -0.46 3.59
CA LEU A 140 35.28 -1.47 2.64
C LEU A 140 33.77 -1.41 2.36
N LYS A 141 33.05 -0.39 2.86
CA LYS A 141 31.58 -0.26 2.69
C LYS A 141 31.14 -0.21 1.22
N GLY A 142 31.96 0.34 0.32
CA GLY A 142 31.68 0.31 -1.12
C GLY A 142 31.76 -1.11 -1.70
N ASN A 143 32.69 -1.94 -1.23
CA ASN A 143 32.76 -3.36 -1.59
C ASN A 143 31.55 -4.13 -1.04
N ALA A 144 31.13 -3.85 0.21
CA ALA A 144 29.93 -4.45 0.78
C ALA A 144 28.67 -4.09 -0.01
N LEU A 145 28.49 -2.80 -0.37
CA LEU A 145 27.39 -2.35 -1.21
C LEU A 145 27.37 -3.06 -2.56
N TYR A 146 28.53 -3.16 -3.23
CA TYR A 146 28.65 -3.89 -4.49
C TYR A 146 28.22 -5.37 -4.34
N HIS A 147 28.61 -6.00 -3.23
CA HIS A 147 28.30 -7.40 -2.94
C HIS A 147 26.79 -7.61 -2.76
N ILE A 148 26.17 -6.86 -1.84
CA ILE A 148 24.76 -7.07 -1.50
C ILE A 148 23.78 -6.64 -2.61
N SER A 149 24.24 -5.80 -3.54
CA SER A 149 23.43 -5.30 -4.66
C SER A 149 23.72 -6.06 -5.96
N LEU A 150 24.76 -5.64 -6.69
CA LEU A 150 25.05 -6.10 -8.05
C LEU A 150 25.50 -7.56 -8.09
N LYS A 151 26.39 -7.96 -7.16
CA LYS A 151 26.88 -9.34 -7.14
C LYS A 151 25.78 -10.32 -6.76
N ASN A 152 24.97 -10.01 -5.74
CA ASN A 152 23.81 -10.83 -5.37
C ASN A 152 22.78 -10.97 -6.50
N ARG A 153 22.56 -9.92 -7.30
CA ARG A 153 21.75 -10.03 -8.52
C ARG A 153 22.32 -11.06 -9.49
N VAL A 154 23.64 -11.08 -9.71
CA VAL A 154 24.28 -12.07 -10.59
C VAL A 154 24.26 -13.46 -10.00
N ASP A 155 24.55 -13.61 -8.70
CA ASP A 155 24.74 -14.92 -8.07
C ASP A 155 23.38 -15.59 -7.80
N HIS A 156 22.42 -14.85 -7.25
CA HIS A 156 21.10 -15.36 -6.85
C HIS A 156 19.97 -15.02 -7.82
N GLY A 157 20.20 -14.09 -8.76
CA GLY A 157 19.18 -13.64 -9.70
C GLY A 157 18.21 -12.60 -9.12
N TYR A 158 18.46 -12.08 -7.91
CA TYR A 158 17.55 -11.16 -7.23
C TYR A 158 17.26 -9.91 -8.05
N ALA A 159 15.99 -9.50 -8.07
CA ALA A 159 15.53 -8.38 -8.86
C ALA A 159 14.22 -7.78 -8.30
N LYS A 160 13.89 -6.61 -8.85
CA LYS A 160 12.77 -5.73 -8.48
C LYS A 160 12.82 -5.24 -7.04
N ASN A 161 12.49 -3.97 -6.87
CA ASN A 161 12.34 -3.34 -5.57
C ASN A 161 10.95 -3.63 -4.98
N VAL A 162 10.86 -3.52 -3.66
CA VAL A 162 9.58 -3.41 -2.95
C VAL A 162 8.79 -2.21 -3.51
N PRO A 163 7.49 -2.34 -3.81
CA PRO A 163 6.69 -1.24 -4.35
C PRO A 163 6.80 0.02 -3.50
N GLY A 164 7.17 1.14 -4.12
CA GLY A 164 7.29 2.43 -3.45
C GLY A 164 8.61 2.67 -2.69
N ALA A 165 9.45 1.64 -2.54
CA ALA A 165 10.77 1.71 -1.90
C ALA A 165 11.91 1.65 -2.93
N PRO A 166 13.12 2.15 -2.62
CA PRO A 166 14.29 1.89 -3.43
C PRO A 166 14.71 0.42 -3.34
N MET A 167 15.46 -0.08 -4.33
CA MET A 167 16.00 -1.45 -4.30
C MET A 167 17.06 -1.60 -3.22
N CYS A 168 17.93 -0.59 -3.12
CA CYS A 168 18.97 -0.48 -2.12
C CYS A 168 19.07 0.99 -1.71
N ALA A 169 19.20 1.24 -0.41
CA ALA A 169 19.43 2.55 0.15
C ALA A 169 19.99 2.42 1.57
N CYS A 170 20.45 3.53 2.13
CA CYS A 170 20.60 3.63 3.57
C CYS A 170 19.26 3.35 4.26
N ILE A 171 19.35 2.73 5.43
CA ILE A 171 18.20 2.11 6.10
C ILE A 171 17.04 3.08 6.30
N GLU A 172 17.34 4.36 6.49
CA GLU A 172 16.37 5.44 6.70
C GLU A 172 15.44 5.69 5.50
N GLN A 173 15.81 5.22 4.30
CA GLN A 173 15.00 5.31 3.09
C GLN A 173 14.38 3.96 2.67
N MET A 174 14.74 2.87 3.36
CA MET A 174 14.27 1.52 3.10
C MET A 174 12.96 1.24 3.85
N PRO A 175 12.20 0.20 3.46
CA PRO A 175 10.95 -0.12 4.15
C PRO A 175 11.24 -0.77 5.49
N THR A 176 10.30 -0.64 6.41
CA THR A 176 10.30 -1.40 7.65
C THR A 176 10.00 -2.86 7.33
N VAL A 177 10.83 -3.77 7.83
CA VAL A 177 10.73 -5.22 7.61
C VAL A 177 10.86 -5.97 8.93
N GLU A 178 10.51 -7.25 8.94
CA GLU A 178 10.69 -8.07 10.14
C GLU A 178 12.17 -8.29 10.48
N LYS A 179 12.98 -8.62 9.48
CA LYS A 179 14.42 -8.86 9.62
C LYS A 179 15.12 -8.72 8.28
N ALA A 180 16.46 -8.70 8.29
CA ALA A 180 17.25 -8.80 7.06
C ALA A 180 18.48 -9.67 7.30
N ALA A 181 18.90 -10.39 6.26
CA ALA A 181 20.18 -11.05 6.25
C ALA A 181 21.33 -10.03 6.32
N CYS A 182 22.48 -10.49 6.77
CA CYS A 182 23.64 -9.63 7.00
C CYS A 182 24.86 -10.15 6.27
N VAL A 183 25.58 -9.22 5.63
CA VAL A 183 26.91 -9.46 5.06
C VAL A 183 27.93 -8.61 5.81
N ASP A 184 29.01 -9.26 6.24
CA ASP A 184 30.20 -8.61 6.76
C ASP A 184 31.31 -8.64 5.70
N VAL A 185 32.14 -7.60 5.70
CA VAL A 185 33.25 -7.44 4.76
C VAL A 185 34.55 -7.29 5.54
N THR A 186 35.53 -8.11 5.18
CA THR A 186 36.87 -8.06 5.77
C THR A 186 37.93 -8.11 4.69
N GLY A 187 39.12 -7.60 4.95
CA GLY A 187 40.17 -7.50 3.97
C GLY A 187 41.40 -6.73 4.43
N THR A 188 42.37 -6.68 3.52
CA THR A 188 43.58 -5.87 3.70
C THR A 188 43.77 -4.99 2.49
N SER A 189 44.16 -3.74 2.70
CA SER A 189 44.42 -2.77 1.62
C SER A 189 45.85 -2.25 1.70
N THR A 190 46.58 -2.31 0.59
CA THR A 190 47.91 -1.74 0.44
C THR A 190 47.85 -0.58 -0.53
N PHE A 191 48.18 0.61 -0.06
CA PHE A 191 48.31 1.80 -0.89
C PHE A 191 49.79 2.07 -1.18
N THR A 192 50.14 2.13 -2.46
CA THR A 192 51.49 2.46 -2.91
C THR A 192 51.49 3.83 -3.55
N PHE A 193 52.28 4.75 -3.01
CA PHE A 193 52.46 6.08 -3.58
C PHE A 193 53.85 6.18 -4.19
N LEU A 194 53.89 6.43 -5.50
CA LEU A 194 55.11 6.71 -6.23
C LEU A 194 55.23 8.22 -6.45
N TYR A 195 56.25 8.81 -5.83
CA TYR A 195 56.59 10.21 -6.07
C TYR A 195 57.36 10.33 -7.39
N GLU A 196 56.77 11.04 -8.36
CA GLU A 196 57.30 11.16 -9.73
C GLU A 196 57.79 12.59 -10.06
N GLY A 197 57.42 13.58 -9.24
CA GLY A 197 57.89 14.95 -9.37
C GLY A 197 57.20 15.90 -8.38
N PRO A 198 57.63 17.18 -8.32
CA PRO A 198 57.12 18.15 -7.36
C PRO A 198 55.60 18.37 -7.42
N ASP A 199 54.98 18.14 -8.59
CA ASP A 199 53.55 18.27 -8.81
C ASP A 199 52.86 16.96 -9.22
N TYR A 200 53.55 15.80 -9.12
CA TYR A 200 53.02 14.52 -9.61
C TYR A 200 53.35 13.33 -8.71
N ILE A 201 52.30 12.67 -8.22
CA ILE A 201 52.35 11.44 -7.43
C ILE A 201 51.36 10.45 -8.07
N THR A 202 51.82 9.24 -8.36
CA THR A 202 50.94 8.13 -8.79
C THR A 202 50.60 7.28 -7.57
N GLY A 203 49.31 7.07 -7.32
CA GLY A 203 48.82 6.17 -6.27
C GLY A 203 48.25 4.89 -6.89
N THR A 204 48.63 3.73 -6.37
CA THR A 204 47.95 2.45 -6.65
C THR A 204 47.42 1.85 -5.37
N ASN A 205 46.34 1.06 -5.48
CA ASN A 205 45.77 0.31 -4.39
C ASN A 205 45.65 -1.16 -4.80
N GLU A 206 46.10 -2.06 -3.93
CA GLU A 206 45.81 -3.49 -3.99
C GLU A 206 45.06 -3.88 -2.73
N ALA A 207 43.92 -4.53 -2.88
CA ALA A 207 43.14 -5.03 -1.76
C ALA A 207 42.86 -6.53 -1.90
N SER A 208 42.72 -7.22 -0.77
CA SER A 208 42.13 -8.55 -0.73
C SER A 208 40.87 -8.46 0.12
N VAL A 209 39.71 -8.75 -0.49
CA VAL A 209 38.40 -8.57 0.15
C VAL A 209 37.67 -9.90 0.24
N THR A 210 37.11 -10.19 1.40
CA THR A 210 36.34 -11.39 1.72
C THR A 210 34.98 -11.00 2.28
N TYR A 211 33.95 -11.76 1.92
CA TYR A 211 32.58 -11.56 2.36
C TYR A 211 32.12 -12.78 3.16
N SER A 212 31.36 -12.55 4.23
CA SER A 212 30.77 -13.63 5.02
C SER A 212 29.40 -13.24 5.54
N ASP A 213 28.50 -14.22 5.63
CA ASP A 213 27.26 -14.05 6.38
C ASP A 213 27.65 -13.83 7.85
N CYS A 214 27.09 -12.79 8.50
CA CYS A 214 27.49 -12.26 9.82
C CYS A 214 27.37 -13.27 10.99
N ARG A 215 28.08 -14.40 10.91
CA ARG A 215 28.04 -15.55 11.81
C ARG A 215 26.64 -16.16 12.01
N GLY A 216 25.72 -15.90 11.09
CA GLY A 216 24.32 -16.31 11.18
C GLY A 216 23.42 -15.31 11.91
N ASP A 217 23.98 -14.18 12.37
CA ASP A 217 23.22 -13.08 12.97
C ASP A 217 22.51 -12.27 11.86
N ASP A 218 21.39 -11.65 12.22
CA ASP A 218 20.67 -10.73 11.34
C ASP A 218 21.33 -9.34 11.30
N LEU A 219 20.89 -8.50 10.36
CA LEU A 219 21.49 -7.18 10.14
C LEU A 219 21.43 -6.27 11.38
N LYS A 220 20.33 -6.35 12.14
CA LYS A 220 20.15 -5.58 13.36
C LYS A 220 21.14 -6.01 14.43
N THR A 221 21.25 -7.31 14.69
CA THR A 221 22.20 -7.87 15.66
C THR A 221 23.64 -7.51 15.30
N HIS A 222 23.97 -7.51 14.01
CA HIS A 222 25.29 -7.08 13.54
C HIS A 222 25.55 -5.59 13.78
N PHE A 223 24.55 -4.73 13.57
CA PHE A 223 24.61 -3.30 13.87
C PHE A 223 24.80 -3.02 15.37
N GLU A 224 24.11 -3.75 16.25
CA GLU A 224 24.24 -3.62 17.72
C GLU A 224 25.69 -3.76 18.20
N GLY A 225 26.49 -4.61 17.55
CA GLY A 225 27.91 -4.78 17.88
C GLY A 225 28.80 -3.56 17.63
N LYS A 226 28.29 -2.55 16.91
CA LYS A 226 29.01 -1.35 16.44
C LYS A 226 28.29 -0.04 16.78
N ALA A 227 27.16 -0.10 17.49
CA ALA A 227 26.27 1.03 17.74
C ALA A 227 26.13 1.35 19.24
N SER A 228 25.74 2.58 19.53
CA SER A 228 25.33 3.00 20.88
C SER A 228 23.91 2.49 21.20
N GLU A 229 23.57 2.39 22.49
CA GLU A 229 22.22 1.99 22.93
C GLU A 229 21.11 2.86 22.32
N THR A 230 21.37 4.16 22.09
CA THR A 230 20.41 5.08 21.46
C THR A 230 20.18 4.75 19.99
N GLU A 231 21.26 4.47 19.25
CA GLU A 231 21.15 4.13 17.83
C GLU A 231 20.47 2.77 17.61
N VAL A 232 20.66 1.83 18.55
CA VAL A 232 19.96 0.54 18.51
C VAL A 232 18.45 0.73 18.65
N VAL A 233 18.00 1.69 19.48
CA VAL A 233 16.57 2.03 19.60
C VAL A 233 16.04 2.66 18.31
N ASP A 234 16.81 3.55 17.67
CA ASP A 234 16.41 4.13 16.38
C ASP A 234 16.29 3.06 15.28
N MET A 235 17.11 2.01 15.35
CA MET A 235 17.05 0.87 14.44
C MET A 235 15.76 0.02 14.59
N ASP A 236 15.05 0.10 15.73
CA ASP A 236 13.78 -0.61 15.95
C ASP A 236 12.66 -0.13 15.00
N GLU A 237 12.79 1.08 14.43
CA GLU A 237 11.83 1.61 13.44
C GLU A 237 11.86 0.82 12.12
N TYR A 238 13.00 0.20 11.79
CA TYR A 238 13.21 -0.49 10.52
C TYR A 238 13.15 -2.01 10.63
N PHE A 239 13.38 -2.56 11.84
CA PHE A 239 13.40 -4.00 12.10
C PHE A 239 12.50 -4.39 13.28
N VAL A 240 11.34 -4.98 12.96
CA VAL A 240 10.27 -5.24 13.95
C VAL A 240 10.27 -6.65 14.52
N GLY A 241 11.20 -7.50 14.07
CA GLY A 241 11.28 -8.91 14.44
C GLY A 241 10.22 -9.78 13.74
N SER A 242 10.43 -11.10 13.76
CA SER A 242 9.52 -12.04 13.11
C SER A 242 8.11 -12.03 13.71
N GLY A 243 7.09 -11.87 12.86
CA GLY A 243 5.70 -11.66 13.25
C GLY A 243 5.37 -10.23 13.69
N GLY A 244 6.31 -9.29 13.59
CA GLY A 244 6.17 -7.92 14.09
C GLY A 244 5.35 -6.99 13.19
N CYS A 245 5.15 -7.33 11.91
CA CYS A 245 4.51 -6.42 10.95
C CYS A 245 3.07 -6.03 11.33
N VAL A 246 2.29 -6.92 11.96
CA VAL A 246 0.89 -6.63 12.34
C VAL A 246 0.82 -5.45 13.32
N GLU A 247 1.64 -5.47 14.37
CA GLU A 247 1.64 -4.41 15.38
C GLU A 247 2.35 -3.16 14.85
N SER A 248 3.42 -3.32 14.06
CA SER A 248 4.10 -2.18 13.42
C SER A 248 3.17 -1.41 12.49
N ASN A 249 2.49 -2.11 11.57
CA ASN A 249 1.54 -1.49 10.64
C ASN A 249 0.42 -0.75 11.37
N LYS A 250 -0.10 -1.35 12.46
CA LYS A 250 -1.11 -0.70 13.28
C LYS A 250 -0.60 0.59 13.92
N ASN A 251 0.60 0.57 14.49
CA ASN A 251 1.19 1.76 15.12
C ASN A 251 1.53 2.85 14.08
N PHE A 252 2.13 2.45 12.96
CA PHE A 252 2.42 3.32 11.83
C PHE A 252 1.16 4.00 11.30
N LEU A 253 0.10 3.24 11.02
CA LEU A 253 -1.17 3.78 10.54
C LEU A 253 -1.85 4.71 11.56
N ASN A 254 -1.80 4.39 12.85
CA ASN A 254 -2.33 5.26 13.90
C ASN A 254 -1.59 6.60 13.98
N ASN A 255 -0.26 6.59 13.81
CA ASN A 255 0.57 7.80 13.78
C ASN A 255 0.26 8.65 12.53
N GLU A 256 0.08 8.01 11.37
CA GLU A 256 -0.23 8.65 10.09
C GLU A 256 -1.73 9.02 9.90
N TYR A 257 -2.49 9.14 11.00
CA TYR A 257 -3.90 9.57 11.06
C TYR A 257 -4.97 8.54 10.67
N PHE A 258 -4.65 7.26 10.53
CA PHE A 258 -5.64 6.20 10.42
C PHE A 258 -6.13 5.78 11.81
N VAL A 259 -6.98 6.61 12.41
CA VAL A 259 -7.66 6.25 13.66
C VAL A 259 -8.72 5.23 13.33
N ASP A 260 -8.54 3.99 13.81
CA ASP A 260 -9.60 2.99 13.80
C ASP A 260 -10.85 3.62 14.43
N SER A 261 -11.91 3.74 13.65
CA SER A 261 -13.15 4.36 14.12
C SER A 261 -13.66 3.56 15.32
N THR A 262 -13.65 4.18 16.51
CA THR A 262 -14.37 3.65 17.69
C THR A 262 -15.89 3.70 17.50
N THR A 263 -16.36 4.45 16.50
CA THR A 263 -17.73 4.33 16.01
C THR A 263 -17.85 3.01 15.28
N ASP A 264 -18.54 2.06 15.92
CA ASP A 264 -19.03 0.81 15.36
C ASP A 264 -19.81 1.11 14.07
N HIS A 265 -19.09 1.18 12.95
CA HIS A 265 -19.66 1.22 11.62
C HIS A 265 -20.23 -0.17 11.43
N TYR A 266 -21.49 -0.38 11.80
CA TYR A 266 -22.17 -1.66 11.67
C TYR A 266 -21.79 -2.30 10.32
N VAL A 267 -20.88 -3.28 10.40
CA VAL A 267 -20.38 -4.02 9.26
C VAL A 267 -21.49 -4.98 8.92
N LEU A 268 -22.25 -4.66 7.88
CA LEU A 268 -23.20 -5.62 7.34
C LEU A 268 -22.44 -6.85 6.89
N ASP A 269 -22.87 -8.02 7.37
CA ASP A 269 -22.33 -9.29 6.94
C ASP A 269 -22.51 -9.42 5.42
N THR A 270 -21.43 -9.16 4.69
CA THR A 270 -21.40 -9.16 3.23
C THR A 270 -21.48 -10.58 2.66
N ASN A 271 -21.29 -11.62 3.47
CA ASN A 271 -21.55 -13.00 3.08
C ASN A 271 -23.07 -13.27 3.05
N LYS A 272 -23.83 -12.61 3.93
CA LYS A 272 -25.29 -12.72 3.97
C LYS A 272 -26.02 -11.72 3.07
N TRP A 273 -25.52 -10.49 2.98
CA TRP A 273 -26.23 -9.37 2.35
C TRP A 273 -25.49 -8.80 1.15
N ALA A 274 -26.15 -8.74 0.01
CA ALA A 274 -25.67 -8.05 -1.19
C ALA A 274 -26.18 -6.60 -1.20
N GLN A 275 -25.26 -5.63 -1.15
CA GLN A 275 -25.61 -4.22 -1.31
C GLN A 275 -25.88 -3.87 -2.77
N TRP A 276 -26.92 -3.06 -3.02
CA TRP A 276 -27.23 -2.59 -4.37
C TRP A 276 -27.41 -1.07 -4.48
N ALA A 277 -27.58 -0.37 -3.37
CA ALA A 277 -27.57 1.09 -3.29
C ALA A 277 -27.15 1.58 -1.91
N GLY A 278 -26.78 2.86 -1.81
CA GLY A 278 -26.49 3.51 -0.54
C GLY A 278 -25.84 4.88 -0.67
N TYR A 279 -25.84 5.63 0.42
CA TYR A 279 -25.28 6.97 0.56
C TYR A 279 -24.55 7.13 1.90
N GLY A 280 -23.67 8.13 2.01
CA GLY A 280 -22.86 8.37 3.20
C GLY A 280 -21.81 7.28 3.41
N LEU A 281 -21.68 6.79 4.64
CA LEU A 281 -20.71 5.73 4.98
C LEU A 281 -21.00 4.39 4.29
N THR A 282 -22.22 4.20 3.79
CA THR A 282 -22.64 3.03 3.03
C THR A 282 -22.78 3.37 1.55
N TRP A 283 -21.99 4.30 1.02
CA TRP A 283 -22.09 4.71 -0.38
C TRP A 283 -21.91 3.54 -1.35
N TYR A 284 -22.77 3.49 -2.37
CA TYR A 284 -22.65 2.54 -3.46
C TYR A 284 -22.76 3.29 -4.80
N PRO A 285 -21.90 3.01 -5.80
CA PRO A 285 -21.92 3.72 -7.09
C PRO A 285 -23.31 3.78 -7.72
N TYR A 286 -23.79 4.97 -8.07
CA TYR A 286 -25.09 5.16 -8.73
C TYR A 286 -25.04 6.22 -9.82
N ASP A 287 -25.75 5.97 -10.91
CA ASP A 287 -26.00 6.98 -11.94
C ASP A 287 -27.30 7.72 -11.61
N LYS A 288 -27.18 9.00 -11.25
CA LYS A 288 -28.34 9.82 -10.87
C LYS A 288 -29.31 10.10 -12.02
N TYR A 289 -28.92 9.86 -13.27
CA TYR A 289 -29.75 10.14 -14.44
C TYR A 289 -30.42 8.90 -15.02
N SER A 290 -29.91 7.70 -14.72
CA SER A 290 -30.43 6.44 -15.28
C SER A 290 -30.58 5.35 -14.22
N TYR A 291 -31.78 4.78 -14.13
CA TYR A 291 -32.04 3.62 -13.26
C TYR A 291 -31.76 2.28 -13.93
N VAL A 292 -31.44 2.23 -15.23
CA VAL A 292 -31.40 0.96 -16.00
C VAL A 292 -30.44 -0.06 -15.37
N LYS A 293 -29.22 0.36 -15.03
CA LYS A 293 -28.23 -0.52 -14.40
C LYS A 293 -28.64 -0.96 -13.00
N LYS A 294 -29.23 -0.05 -12.22
CA LYS A 294 -29.71 -0.33 -10.85
C LYS A 294 -30.91 -1.27 -10.84
N GLU A 295 -31.82 -1.06 -11.78
CA GLU A 295 -32.97 -1.92 -11.98
C GLU A 295 -32.54 -3.34 -12.35
N ALA A 296 -31.59 -3.50 -13.26
CA ALA A 296 -31.06 -4.80 -13.64
C ALA A 296 -30.41 -5.52 -12.44
N LEU A 297 -29.58 -4.80 -11.68
CA LEU A 297 -28.91 -5.34 -10.49
C LEU A 297 -29.90 -5.76 -9.39
N VAL A 298 -30.83 -4.89 -9.02
CA VAL A 298 -31.78 -5.21 -7.93
C VAL A 298 -32.68 -6.38 -8.31
N ARG A 299 -33.03 -6.52 -9.60
CA ARG A 299 -33.81 -7.66 -10.09
C ARG A 299 -33.04 -8.97 -10.05
N SER A 300 -31.76 -8.97 -10.45
CA SER A 300 -30.95 -10.20 -10.38
C SER A 300 -30.80 -10.65 -8.93
N LEU A 301 -30.49 -9.72 -8.02
CA LEU A 301 -30.37 -10.02 -6.59
C LEU A 301 -31.69 -10.54 -6.00
N LEU A 302 -32.83 -9.95 -6.35
CA LEU A 302 -34.14 -10.44 -5.91
C LEU A 302 -34.47 -11.83 -6.47
N ALA A 303 -34.06 -12.14 -7.71
CA ALA A 303 -34.31 -13.44 -8.32
C ALA A 303 -33.50 -14.57 -7.66
N GLU A 304 -32.28 -14.25 -7.20
CA GLU A 304 -31.39 -15.19 -6.50
C GLU A 304 -31.70 -15.29 -5.00
N SER A 305 -32.32 -14.26 -4.43
CA SER A 305 -32.64 -14.20 -3.01
C SER A 305 -33.70 -15.24 -2.63
N PRO A 306 -33.47 -16.06 -1.59
CA PRO A 306 -34.44 -17.07 -1.17
C PRO A 306 -35.76 -16.46 -0.68
N ASN A 307 -35.69 -15.27 -0.08
CA ASN A 307 -36.84 -14.62 0.56
C ASN A 307 -37.32 -13.35 -0.15
N GLN A 308 -36.55 -12.83 -1.12
CA GLN A 308 -36.87 -11.64 -1.91
C GLN A 308 -37.21 -10.39 -1.07
N ILE A 309 -36.54 -10.25 0.08
CA ILE A 309 -36.72 -9.12 1.01
C ILE A 309 -35.70 -8.03 0.67
N VAL A 310 -36.19 -6.79 0.55
CA VAL A 310 -35.32 -5.60 0.45
C VAL A 310 -35.11 -5.05 1.84
N TYR A 311 -33.87 -5.07 2.31
CA TYR A 311 -33.47 -4.53 3.60
C TYR A 311 -32.86 -3.14 3.43
N ARG A 312 -33.35 -2.17 4.20
CA ARG A 312 -32.72 -0.86 4.36
C ARG A 312 -32.12 -0.75 5.76
N HIS A 313 -30.84 -0.42 5.80
CA HIS A 313 -30.16 0.00 7.01
C HIS A 313 -29.89 1.50 6.96
N CYS A 314 -30.18 2.24 8.02
CA CYS A 314 -29.94 3.68 8.12
C CYS A 314 -29.42 4.06 9.50
N LYS A 315 -28.10 4.12 9.67
CA LYS A 315 -27.50 4.37 10.99
C LYS A 315 -27.85 5.74 11.57
N SER A 316 -28.00 6.74 10.70
CA SER A 316 -28.31 8.12 11.11
C SER A 316 -29.80 8.35 11.41
N CYS A 317 -30.66 7.40 11.05
CA CYS A 317 -32.10 7.50 11.25
C CYS A 317 -32.48 7.30 12.73
N ALA A 318 -33.69 7.69 13.09
CA ALA A 318 -34.30 7.35 14.36
C ALA A 318 -34.29 5.83 14.58
N GLU A 319 -34.21 5.37 15.83
CA GLU A 319 -34.08 3.96 16.20
C GLU A 319 -35.09 3.04 15.49
N THR A 320 -36.34 3.49 15.37
CA THR A 320 -37.42 2.77 14.68
C THR A 320 -37.23 2.59 13.17
N HIS A 321 -36.30 3.33 12.56
CA HIS A 321 -36.05 3.38 11.11
C HIS A 321 -34.61 2.99 10.76
N GLN A 322 -33.81 2.59 11.74
CA GLN A 322 -32.47 2.08 11.49
C GLN A 322 -32.53 0.79 10.69
N HIS A 323 -33.51 -0.07 10.96
CA HIS A 323 -33.73 -1.32 10.26
C HIS A 323 -35.14 -1.36 9.69
N ILE A 324 -35.25 -1.55 8.37
CA ILE A 324 -36.55 -1.69 7.70
C ILE A 324 -36.46 -2.80 6.66
N TYR A 325 -37.33 -3.79 6.79
CA TYR A 325 -37.43 -4.91 5.86
C TYR A 325 -38.71 -4.79 5.05
N TYR A 326 -38.57 -4.59 3.76
CA TYR A 326 -39.68 -4.58 2.81
C TYR A 326 -39.87 -6.00 2.27
N LYS A 327 -41.04 -6.59 2.54
CA LYS A 327 -41.47 -7.87 1.95
C LYS A 327 -42.52 -7.59 0.91
N ARG A 328 -42.29 -8.11 -0.30
CA ARG A 328 -43.25 -8.05 -1.41
C ARG A 328 -44.21 -9.24 -1.36
N HIS A 329 -45.49 -8.99 -1.62
CA HIS A 329 -46.56 -9.99 -1.68
C HIS A 329 -47.08 -10.26 -3.10
N THR A 330 -46.84 -9.32 -4.03
CA THR A 330 -47.26 -9.41 -5.43
C THR A 330 -46.07 -9.37 -6.39
N GLU A 331 -46.22 -9.85 -7.62
CA GLU A 331 -45.16 -9.77 -8.61
C GLU A 331 -44.66 -8.33 -8.84
N TRP A 332 -43.37 -8.20 -9.11
CA TRP A 332 -42.77 -6.92 -9.47
C TRP A 332 -43.16 -6.51 -10.89
N PRO A 333 -43.54 -5.24 -11.14
CA PRO A 333 -43.78 -4.73 -12.51
C PRO A 333 -42.55 -4.93 -13.41
N SER A 334 -42.71 -4.95 -14.74
CA SER A 334 -41.64 -5.29 -15.70
C SER A 334 -40.73 -4.13 -16.16
N TYR A 335 -41.06 -2.89 -15.82
CA TYR A 335 -40.30 -1.68 -16.19
C TYR A 335 -39.44 -1.17 -15.03
N SER A 336 -38.63 -0.10 -15.24
CA SER A 336 -37.79 0.51 -14.21
C SER A 336 -38.59 1.10 -13.04
N PHE A 337 -38.98 0.22 -12.13
CA PHE A 337 -39.90 0.48 -11.03
C PHE A 337 -39.17 0.37 -9.70
N ILE A 338 -38.41 -0.71 -9.48
CA ILE A 338 -37.85 -1.06 -8.17
C ILE A 338 -36.81 -0.02 -7.73
N ALA A 339 -35.81 0.25 -8.56
CA ALA A 339 -34.76 1.20 -8.23
C ALA A 339 -35.33 2.62 -8.07
N GLN A 340 -36.28 3.03 -8.92
CA GLN A 340 -36.93 4.33 -8.78
C GLN A 340 -37.74 4.42 -7.48
N LEU A 341 -38.47 3.35 -7.13
CA LEU A 341 -39.34 3.27 -5.97
C LEU A 341 -38.55 3.52 -4.67
N PHE A 342 -37.46 2.79 -4.48
CA PHE A 342 -36.66 2.89 -3.27
C PHE A 342 -35.79 4.16 -3.21
N LEU A 343 -35.22 4.59 -4.34
CA LEU A 343 -34.23 5.66 -4.33
C LEU A 343 -34.85 7.06 -4.36
N ASP A 344 -35.96 7.27 -5.07
CA ASP A 344 -36.44 8.64 -5.34
C ASP A 344 -37.96 8.84 -5.40
N ARG A 345 -38.78 7.79 -5.55
CA ARG A 345 -40.23 7.95 -5.71
C ARG A 345 -41.01 6.83 -5.04
N TRP A 346 -41.33 6.99 -3.77
CA TRP A 346 -42.14 6.05 -3.00
C TRP A 346 -43.64 6.26 -3.24
N TYR A 347 -44.16 5.85 -4.41
CA TYR A 347 -45.58 6.04 -4.79
C TYR A 347 -46.43 4.77 -4.57
N THR A 348 -47.77 4.91 -4.66
CA THR A 348 -48.76 3.84 -4.39
C THR A 348 -49.08 2.93 -5.57
N THR A 349 -48.87 3.40 -6.80
CA THR A 349 -49.17 2.62 -8.01
C THR A 349 -48.34 1.34 -8.04
N TYR A 350 -48.98 0.17 -7.99
CA TYR A 350 -48.33 -1.15 -7.85
C TYR A 350 -47.47 -1.32 -6.58
N ASN A 351 -47.74 -0.53 -5.55
CA ASN A 351 -47.04 -0.53 -4.28
C ASN A 351 -47.97 -0.05 -3.16
N GLN A 352 -49.06 -0.79 -2.92
CA GLN A 352 -50.03 -0.53 -1.85
C GLN A 352 -49.69 -1.38 -0.61
N ARG A 353 -49.57 -0.75 0.55
CA ARG A 353 -49.28 -1.46 1.81
C ARG A 353 -50.46 -2.39 2.18
N GLY A 354 -50.16 -3.61 2.62
CA GLY A 354 -51.15 -4.64 2.96
C GLY A 354 -51.79 -5.33 1.74
N VAL A 355 -51.33 -4.98 0.53
CA VAL A 355 -51.74 -5.64 -0.72
C VAL A 355 -50.51 -6.09 -1.48
N ASP A 356 -49.64 -5.15 -1.86
CA ASP A 356 -48.42 -5.41 -2.62
C ASP A 356 -47.22 -5.67 -1.71
N PHE A 357 -47.20 -5.09 -0.51
CA PHE A 357 -46.07 -5.21 0.41
C PHE A 357 -46.46 -4.90 1.86
N ASP A 358 -45.59 -5.31 2.79
CA ASP A 358 -45.54 -4.78 4.15
C ASP A 358 -44.10 -4.47 4.58
N LEU A 359 -43.97 -3.62 5.62
CA LEU A 359 -42.67 -3.26 6.22
C LEU A 359 -42.58 -3.86 7.62
N TYR A 360 -41.39 -4.29 7.99
CA TYR A 360 -41.11 -4.90 9.28
C TYR A 360 -39.85 -4.30 9.91
N SER A 361 -39.81 -4.28 11.24
CA SER A 361 -38.65 -3.80 12.00
C SER A 361 -37.57 -4.87 12.16
N THR A 362 -37.93 -6.15 12.01
CA THR A 362 -36.97 -7.27 12.09
C THR A 362 -37.08 -8.16 10.86
N TYR A 363 -35.98 -8.83 10.54
CA TYR A 363 -35.94 -9.78 9.44
C TYR A 363 -36.85 -10.98 9.70
N GLN A 364 -36.86 -11.49 10.93
CA GLN A 364 -37.70 -12.65 11.30
C GLN A 364 -39.19 -12.32 11.19
N ASP A 365 -39.62 -11.14 11.64
CA ASP A 365 -41.00 -10.67 11.45
C ASP A 365 -41.40 -10.60 9.97
N ALA A 366 -40.46 -10.25 9.08
CA ALA A 366 -40.70 -10.22 7.63
C ALA A 366 -40.78 -11.62 6.99
N ILE A 367 -40.12 -12.62 7.60
CA ILE A 367 -40.19 -14.03 7.19
C ILE A 367 -41.48 -14.68 7.68
N ASP A 368 -41.83 -14.43 8.93
CA ASP A 368 -43.03 -14.99 9.57
C ASP A 368 -44.29 -14.20 9.25
N GLU A 369 -44.14 -13.02 8.61
CA GLU A 369 -45.20 -12.08 8.25
C GLU A 369 -46.05 -11.63 9.45
N VAL A 370 -45.37 -11.30 10.55
CA VAL A 370 -45.98 -10.83 11.80
C VAL A 370 -45.53 -9.43 12.16
N ASN A 371 -46.33 -8.68 12.93
CA ASN A 371 -46.00 -7.32 13.37
C ASN A 371 -45.67 -6.30 12.25
N PRO A 372 -46.44 -6.23 11.14
CA PRO A 372 -46.18 -5.26 10.08
C PRO A 372 -46.39 -3.82 10.56
N TRP A 373 -45.64 -2.89 9.97
CA TRP A 373 -45.81 -1.46 10.21
C TRP A 373 -47.22 -1.01 9.85
N GLN A 374 -47.84 -0.24 10.74
CA GLN A 374 -49.26 0.12 10.64
C GLN A 374 -49.50 1.33 9.72
N HIS A 375 -48.51 2.21 9.56
CA HIS A 375 -48.67 3.46 8.83
C HIS A 375 -47.68 3.61 7.69
N CYS A 376 -48.19 4.03 6.53
CA CYS A 376 -47.36 4.35 5.38
C CYS A 376 -48.01 5.42 4.52
N GLN A 377 -47.22 6.43 4.17
CA GLN A 377 -47.60 7.47 3.21
C GLN A 377 -46.62 7.47 2.06
N PHE A 378 -47.02 8.11 0.96
CA PHE A 378 -46.37 7.98 -0.34
C PHE A 378 -46.03 9.35 -0.93
N SER A 379 -45.00 9.40 -1.77
CA SER A 379 -44.51 10.60 -2.44
C SER A 379 -43.97 10.31 -3.84
N TYR A 380 -44.27 11.20 -4.79
CA TYR A 380 -43.66 11.20 -6.12
C TYR A 380 -42.30 11.92 -6.17
N SER A 381 -41.88 12.54 -5.06
CA SER A 381 -40.70 13.39 -4.99
C SER A 381 -39.58 12.80 -4.14
N TYR A 382 -39.89 11.84 -3.27
CA TYR A 382 -38.95 11.27 -2.31
C TYR A 382 -39.05 9.76 -2.31
N GLY A 383 -37.92 9.10 -2.08
CA GLY A 383 -37.82 7.65 -2.02
C GLY A 383 -38.27 7.07 -0.69
N PHE A 384 -37.86 5.83 -0.47
CA PHE A 384 -38.24 5.04 0.69
C PHE A 384 -37.75 5.64 2.02
N PRO A 385 -38.46 5.45 3.15
CA PRO A 385 -39.85 5.03 3.26
C PRO A 385 -40.82 6.23 3.29
N TYR A 386 -40.46 7.39 2.73
CA TYR A 386 -41.17 8.67 2.88
C TYR A 386 -41.67 8.95 4.31
N GLN A 387 -42.96 8.73 4.62
CA GLN A 387 -43.52 8.91 5.97
C GLN A 387 -44.22 7.64 6.49
N CYS A 388 -43.61 6.47 6.26
CA CYS A 388 -44.04 5.23 6.91
C CYS A 388 -43.46 5.13 8.32
N GLY A 389 -44.09 4.33 9.18
CA GLY A 389 -43.63 4.10 10.55
C GLY A 389 -44.38 2.93 11.21
N PRO A 390 -43.81 2.32 12.26
CA PRO A 390 -44.39 1.14 12.90
C PRO A 390 -45.81 1.36 13.44
N VAL A 391 -46.05 2.51 14.10
CA VAL A 391 -47.34 2.85 14.74
C VAL A 391 -47.85 4.24 14.34
N TRP A 392 -47.00 5.17 13.93
CA TRP A 392 -47.40 6.50 13.49
C TRP A 392 -46.55 6.96 12.30
N PRO A 393 -47.05 7.86 11.44
CA PRO A 393 -46.24 8.45 10.37
C PRO A 393 -44.98 9.10 10.95
N SER A 394 -43.81 8.76 10.39
CA SER A 394 -42.53 9.32 10.82
C SER A 394 -41.92 10.14 9.69
N GLY A 395 -41.79 11.46 9.91
CA GLY A 395 -41.16 12.36 8.96
C GLY A 395 -39.64 12.22 8.94
N CYS A 396 -39.02 12.73 7.88
CA CYS A 396 -37.56 12.87 7.78
C CYS A 396 -36.71 11.58 7.85
N GLN A 397 -37.30 10.39 7.72
CA GLN A 397 -36.53 9.14 7.66
C GLN A 397 -36.20 8.68 6.23
N TRP A 398 -36.55 9.49 5.24
CA TRP A 398 -36.57 9.15 3.81
C TRP A 398 -35.33 9.62 3.05
N ASN A 399 -35.01 8.93 1.96
CA ASN A 399 -33.91 9.30 1.06
C ASN A 399 -34.37 9.89 -0.28
N SER A 400 -33.46 10.62 -0.94
CA SER A 400 -33.55 10.95 -2.37
C SER A 400 -32.15 11.02 -2.95
N TYR A 401 -31.97 10.46 -4.14
CA TYR A 401 -30.70 10.38 -4.87
C TYR A 401 -30.61 11.43 -5.99
N LYS A 402 -31.75 12.03 -6.37
CA LYS A 402 -31.86 13.14 -7.34
C LYS A 402 -32.03 14.52 -6.72
N ARG A 403 -32.43 14.58 -5.44
CA ARG A 403 -32.75 15.82 -4.73
C ARG A 403 -32.07 15.85 -3.36
N THR A 404 -32.30 16.92 -2.62
CA THR A 404 -31.92 16.98 -1.20
C THR A 404 -32.68 15.92 -0.41
N MET A 405 -31.95 15.05 0.29
CA MET A 405 -32.50 14.07 1.22
C MET A 405 -32.71 14.69 2.61
N CYS A 406 -33.47 14.02 3.47
CA CYS A 406 -33.49 14.44 4.87
C CYS A 406 -32.11 14.20 5.52
N THR A 407 -31.71 15.14 6.39
CA THR A 407 -30.49 15.09 7.19
C THR A 407 -30.38 13.83 8.06
N GLU A 408 -31.49 13.31 8.57
CA GLU A 408 -31.49 12.09 9.40
C GLU A 408 -31.25 10.82 8.56
N ALA A 409 -31.47 10.86 7.25
CA ALA A 409 -31.24 9.73 6.37
C ALA A 409 -29.89 9.79 5.63
N TYR A 410 -28.91 10.58 6.10
CA TYR A 410 -27.67 10.80 5.36
C TYR A 410 -26.80 9.55 5.21
N THR A 411 -26.84 8.62 6.17
CA THR A 411 -26.10 7.34 6.09
C THR A 411 -27.07 6.19 6.02
N HIS A 412 -27.31 5.67 4.81
CA HIS A 412 -28.18 4.53 4.58
C HIS A 412 -27.74 3.66 3.40
N GLY A 413 -28.05 2.38 3.46
CA GLY A 413 -27.80 1.40 2.41
C GLY A 413 -29.01 0.51 2.17
N PHE A 414 -29.10 -0.04 0.97
CA PHE A 414 -30.09 -1.02 0.57
C PHE A 414 -29.42 -2.33 0.19
N TYR A 415 -29.99 -3.42 0.71
CA TYR A 415 -29.40 -4.75 0.69
C TYR A 415 -30.47 -5.79 0.37
N ILE A 416 -30.04 -6.91 -0.20
CA ILE A 416 -30.87 -8.09 -0.47
C ILE A 416 -30.10 -9.30 0.04
N GLU A 417 -30.81 -10.26 0.64
CA GLU A 417 -30.21 -11.49 1.14
C GLU A 417 -29.70 -12.36 0.00
N LYS A 418 -28.47 -12.85 0.13
CA LYS A 418 -27.85 -13.83 -0.78
C LYS A 418 -28.37 -15.23 -0.50
N SER A 419 -28.41 -16.09 -1.52
CA SER A 419 -28.57 -17.53 -1.30
C SER A 419 -27.39 -18.07 -0.49
N ALA A 420 -27.63 -18.97 0.44
CA ALA A 420 -26.54 -19.73 1.05
C ALA A 420 -25.83 -20.55 -0.04
N GLU A 421 -24.52 -20.38 -0.17
CA GLU A 421 -23.66 -21.22 -1.03
C GLU A 421 -23.58 -22.66 -0.53
#